data_AF-A0A6G7YSY4-F1
#
_entry.id   AF-A0A6G7YSY4-F1
#
_cell.length_a   1.000
_cell.length_b   1.000
_cell.length_c   1.000
_cell.angle_alpha   90.00
_cell.angle_beta   90.00
_cell.angle_gamma   90.00
#
_symmetry.space_group_name_H-M   'P 1'
#
loop_
_entity.id
_entity.type
_entity.pdbx_description
1 polymer ?
#
loop_
_entity_poly.entity_id
_entity_poly.type
_entity_poly.pdbx_seq_one_letter_code
_entity_poly.pdbx_strand_id
1 'polypeptide(L)'
;MRLTIGSPEENVAALSALGVNLEQSATRRAEVIRETNETKIAVAVDLDRTSPRTIETGLPFFDHMLDQIAAHGGFSLLMTCKGDLEIDAHHSVEDCAIALGQALYQALGDRRGIGRYGFALPMDEAEGQALIDLSGRPYGIFEGEFTGSHIGDYPTEMTPHFFRSLAEHLRAAVHVKVTGDNDHHKVEAAFKVVGRALRQAIAKEGDVLPSTKGML
;
A
#
# COMPACT_ATOMS: atom_id res chain seq x y z
N MET A 1 6.50 41.86 -17.56
CA MET A 1 5.69 40.69 -17.96
C MET A 1 5.05 40.14 -16.70
N ARG A 2 3.72 40.19 -16.58
CA ARG A 2 3.00 39.71 -15.40
C ARG A 2 2.51 38.30 -15.75
N LEU A 3 3.22 37.28 -15.27
CA LEU A 3 2.79 35.89 -15.37
C LEU A 3 1.86 35.62 -14.19
N THR A 4 0.56 35.52 -14.48
CA THR A 4 -0.41 34.98 -13.52
C THR A 4 -0.39 33.46 -13.69
N ILE A 5 0.00 32.73 -12.65
CA ILE A 5 -0.09 31.27 -12.62
C ILE A 5 -1.53 30.96 -12.22
N GLY A 6 -2.33 30.43 -13.16
CA GLY A 6 -3.68 29.92 -12.87
C GLY A 6 -3.63 28.66 -12.01
N SER A 7 -4.78 28.14 -11.61
CA SER A 7 -4.87 26.80 -11.00
C SER A 7 -4.28 25.73 -11.96
N PRO A 8 -3.91 24.54 -11.47
CA PRO A 8 -3.43 23.45 -12.33
C PRO A 8 -4.38 23.14 -13.49
N GLU A 9 -5.69 23.19 -13.24
CA GLU A 9 -6.74 22.97 -14.24
C GLU A 9 -6.79 24.09 -15.28
N GLU A 10 -6.70 25.35 -14.84
CA GLU A 10 -6.67 26.52 -15.73
C GLU A 10 -5.43 26.52 -16.62
N ASN A 11 -4.28 26.12 -16.07
CA ASN A 11 -3.03 26.02 -16.84
C ASN A 11 -3.08 24.86 -17.85
N VAL A 12 -3.67 23.70 -17.49
CA VAL A 12 -3.88 22.58 -18.41
C VAL A 12 -4.82 22.99 -19.56
N ALA A 13 -5.92 23.68 -19.25
CA ALA A 13 -6.86 24.18 -20.25
C ALA A 13 -6.20 25.21 -21.18
N ALA A 14 -5.41 26.15 -20.63
CA ALA A 14 -4.67 27.13 -21.41
C ALA A 14 -3.61 26.48 -22.33
N LEU A 15 -2.88 25.48 -21.83
CA LEU A 15 -1.91 24.74 -22.62
C LEU A 15 -2.56 23.93 -23.74
N SER A 16 -3.68 23.26 -23.46
CA SER A 16 -4.46 22.53 -24.47
C SER A 16 -4.99 23.47 -25.56
N ALA A 17 -5.49 24.65 -25.19
CA ALA A 17 -5.91 25.69 -26.14
C ALA A 17 -4.76 26.21 -27.03
N LEU A 18 -3.51 26.12 -26.55
CA LEU A 18 -2.29 26.47 -27.30
C LEU A 18 -1.72 25.27 -28.09
N GLY A 19 -2.44 24.15 -28.16
CA GLY A 19 -2.00 22.93 -28.87
C GLY A 19 -0.97 22.11 -28.11
N VAL A 20 -0.70 22.45 -26.85
CA VAL A 20 0.14 21.66 -25.94
C VAL A 20 -0.79 20.74 -25.14
N ASN A 21 -1.02 19.55 -25.66
CA ASN A 21 -1.66 18.50 -24.88
C ASN A 21 -0.62 17.96 -23.89
N LEU A 22 -0.68 18.48 -22.67
CA LEU A 22 -0.13 17.74 -21.54
C LEU A 22 -0.95 16.46 -21.45
N GLU A 23 -0.31 15.30 -21.59
CA GLU A 23 -0.90 14.10 -20.99
C GLU A 23 -1.12 14.47 -19.53
N GLN A 24 -2.39 14.54 -19.12
CA GLN A 24 -2.72 14.60 -17.71
C GLN A 24 -2.14 13.32 -17.12
N SER A 25 -0.92 13.41 -16.57
CA SER A 25 -0.42 12.40 -15.67
C SER A 25 -1.35 12.51 -14.47
N ALA A 26 -2.45 11.74 -14.52
CA ALA A 26 -3.35 11.61 -13.40
C ALA A 26 -2.47 11.23 -12.22
N THR A 27 -2.36 12.15 -11.26
CA THR A 27 -1.49 11.99 -10.10
C THR A 27 -1.89 10.68 -9.43
N ARG A 28 -0.95 9.74 -9.27
CA ARG A 28 -1.21 8.43 -8.65
C ARG A 28 -1.26 8.58 -7.14
N ARG A 29 -2.21 9.38 -6.70
CA ARG A 29 -2.46 9.79 -5.32
C ARG A 29 -3.90 9.51 -4.97
N ALA A 30 -4.12 9.06 -3.74
CA ALA A 30 -5.45 8.90 -3.19
C ALA A 30 -5.48 9.21 -1.70
N GLU A 31 -6.66 9.58 -1.24
CA GLU A 31 -6.96 9.89 0.16
C GLU A 31 -8.23 9.14 0.54
N VAL A 32 -8.18 8.42 1.66
CA VAL A 32 -9.32 7.64 2.17
C VAL A 32 -9.53 8.01 3.63
N ILE A 33 -10.78 8.35 3.96
CA ILE A 33 -11.25 8.49 5.34
C ILE A 33 -12.24 7.36 5.59
N ARG A 34 -12.02 6.60 6.67
CA ARG A 34 -12.87 5.50 7.10
C ARG A 34 -13.21 5.69 8.57
N GLU A 35 -14.50 5.67 8.89
CA GLU A 35 -14.98 5.87 10.26
C GLU A 35 -16.05 4.83 10.57
N THR A 36 -15.84 4.08 11.65
CA THR A 36 -16.79 3.14 12.25
C THR A 36 -16.98 3.52 13.72
N ASN A 37 -17.73 2.71 14.47
CA ASN A 37 -17.83 2.88 15.92
C ASN A 37 -16.56 2.39 16.66
N GLU A 38 -15.69 1.64 15.99
CA GLU A 38 -14.47 1.04 16.55
C GLU A 38 -13.23 1.88 16.18
N THR A 39 -13.17 2.38 14.95
CA THR A 39 -11.99 3.10 14.44
C THR A 39 -12.32 4.35 13.64
N LYS A 40 -11.41 5.32 13.66
CA LYS A 40 -11.39 6.49 12.78
C LYS A 40 -10.03 6.64 12.14
N ILE A 41 -9.98 6.45 10.82
CA ILE A 41 -8.75 6.39 10.04
C ILE A 41 -8.76 7.41 8.92
N ALA A 42 -7.63 8.06 8.72
CA ALA A 42 -7.32 8.83 7.53
C ALA A 42 -6.00 8.32 6.94
N VAL A 43 -5.98 8.08 5.63
CA VAL A 43 -4.79 7.63 4.91
C VAL A 43 -4.64 8.43 3.61
N ALA A 44 -3.41 8.80 3.28
CA ALA A 44 -3.05 9.39 2.01
C ALA A 44 -1.82 8.69 1.44
N VAL A 45 -1.87 8.32 0.17
CA VAL A 45 -0.74 7.71 -0.55
C VAL A 45 -0.42 8.50 -1.82
N ASP A 46 0.86 8.59 -2.16
CA ASP A 46 1.33 9.09 -3.47
C ASP A 46 2.36 8.07 -3.99
N LEU A 47 1.99 7.35 -5.05
CA LEU A 47 2.80 6.28 -5.64
C LEU A 47 4.03 6.83 -6.41
N ASP A 48 4.08 8.14 -6.64
CA ASP A 48 5.14 8.83 -7.39
C ASP A 48 6.11 9.61 -6.49
N ARG A 49 5.92 9.60 -5.17
CA ARG A 49 6.79 10.26 -4.20
C ARG A 49 7.20 9.29 -3.12
N THR A 50 8.44 9.34 -2.64
CA THR A 50 8.91 8.46 -1.55
C THR A 50 8.71 9.03 -0.14
N SER A 51 8.23 10.28 -0.04
CA SER A 51 8.04 11.01 1.21
C SER A 51 6.92 12.06 1.06
N PRO A 52 6.25 12.48 2.14
CA PRO A 52 6.49 12.10 3.55
C PRO A 52 6.03 10.67 3.88
N ARG A 53 6.56 10.12 4.98
CA ARG A 53 6.06 8.88 5.60
C ARG A 53 5.81 9.19 7.08
N THR A 54 4.55 9.25 7.47
CA THR A 54 4.13 9.60 8.84
C THR A 54 2.93 8.74 9.18
N ILE A 55 3.12 7.82 10.11
CA ILE A 55 2.16 6.77 10.44
C ILE A 55 1.99 6.80 11.96
N GLU A 56 0.74 7.01 12.38
CA GLU A 56 0.35 7.09 13.78
C GLU A 56 -0.90 6.23 13.98
N THR A 57 -0.72 4.92 14.16
CA THR A 57 -1.84 3.99 14.38
C THR A 57 -2.18 3.80 15.85
N GLY A 58 -1.29 4.24 16.75
CA GLY A 58 -1.34 3.94 18.18
C GLY A 58 -0.61 2.65 18.55
N LEU A 59 -0.09 1.89 17.57
CA LEU A 59 0.69 0.67 17.77
C LEU A 59 2.11 0.84 17.17
N PRO A 60 3.14 1.16 17.98
CA PRO A 60 4.46 1.53 17.46
C PRO A 60 5.13 0.49 16.57
N PHE A 61 4.95 -0.81 16.87
CA PHE A 61 5.47 -1.88 16.02
C PHE A 61 4.75 -1.92 14.67
N PHE A 62 3.43 -1.73 14.65
CA PHE A 62 2.66 -1.70 13.42
C PHE A 62 2.96 -0.44 12.58
N ASP A 63 3.17 0.70 13.22
CA ASP A 63 3.65 1.92 12.55
C ASP A 63 4.97 1.67 11.81
N HIS A 64 5.91 0.99 12.49
CA HIS A 64 7.18 0.59 11.89
C HIS A 64 6.99 -0.37 10.69
N MET A 65 6.05 -1.33 10.79
CA MET A 65 5.74 -2.27 9.71
C MET A 65 5.12 -1.60 8.48
N LEU A 66 4.19 -0.66 8.68
CA LEU A 66 3.62 0.14 7.59
C LEU A 66 4.66 1.03 6.92
N ASP A 67 5.62 1.57 7.68
CA ASP A 67 6.75 2.32 7.10
C ASP A 67 7.61 1.41 6.22
N GLN A 68 7.80 0.13 6.58
CA GLN A 68 8.53 -0.82 5.74
C GLN A 68 7.85 -1.01 4.37
N ILE A 69 6.52 -1.13 4.32
CA ILE A 69 5.80 -1.23 3.04
C ILE A 69 6.06 0.02 2.19
N ALA A 70 5.87 1.21 2.75
CA ALA A 70 6.02 2.46 2.01
C ALA A 70 7.47 2.72 1.57
N ALA A 71 8.43 2.51 2.47
CA ALA A 71 9.86 2.67 2.22
C ALA A 71 10.36 1.75 1.10
N HIS A 72 10.01 0.46 1.19
CA HIS A 72 10.44 -0.54 0.20
C HIS A 72 9.60 -0.50 -1.08
N GLY A 73 8.35 -0.05 -0.99
CA GLY A 73 7.43 0.28 -2.09
C GLY A 73 7.85 1.50 -2.89
N GLY A 74 8.57 2.43 -2.27
CA GLY A 74 8.99 3.68 -2.91
C GLY A 74 7.85 4.69 -3.07
N PHE A 75 6.88 4.68 -2.14
CA PHE A 75 5.74 5.58 -2.15
C PHE A 75 5.60 6.33 -0.81
N SER A 76 4.84 7.42 -0.79
CA SER A 76 4.59 8.24 0.38
C SER A 76 3.35 7.74 1.09
N LEU A 77 3.37 7.73 2.41
CA LEU A 77 2.28 7.20 3.23
C LEU A 77 2.06 8.09 4.44
N LEU A 78 0.93 8.77 4.46
CA LEU A 78 0.43 9.43 5.66
C LEU A 78 -0.72 8.58 6.19
N MET A 79 -0.70 8.23 7.48
CA MET A 79 -1.78 7.49 8.11
C MET A 79 -1.96 7.92 9.56
N THR A 80 -3.20 8.12 9.97
CA THR A 80 -3.60 8.28 11.37
C THR A 80 -4.73 7.31 11.67
N CYS A 81 -4.66 6.61 12.80
CA CYS A 81 -5.76 5.81 13.34
C CYS A 81 -6.06 6.24 14.77
N LYS A 82 -7.36 6.37 15.07
CA LYS A 82 -7.87 6.35 16.44
C LYS A 82 -8.79 5.13 16.55
N GLY A 83 -8.29 4.07 17.16
CA GLY A 83 -9.05 2.85 17.43
C GLY A 83 -9.23 2.57 18.91
N ASP A 84 -10.00 1.54 19.20
CA ASP A 84 -10.37 1.01 20.50
C ASP A 84 -9.31 0.06 21.08
N LEU A 85 -8.06 0.53 21.17
CA LEU A 85 -6.91 -0.27 21.65
C LEU A 85 -7.05 -0.79 23.09
N GLU A 86 -7.98 -0.23 23.87
CA GLU A 86 -8.37 -0.75 25.18
C GLU A 86 -9.10 -2.09 25.13
N ILE A 87 -9.68 -2.46 23.99
CA ILE A 87 -10.27 -3.77 23.73
C ILE A 87 -9.15 -4.71 23.28
N ASP A 88 -8.61 -4.48 22.08
CA ASP A 88 -7.41 -5.10 21.54
C ASP A 88 -6.92 -4.35 20.27
N ALA A 89 -5.90 -4.89 19.60
CA ALA A 89 -5.34 -4.31 18.37
C ALA A 89 -6.11 -4.68 17.09
N HIS A 90 -7.12 -5.55 17.16
CA HIS A 90 -7.71 -6.23 16.01
C HIS A 90 -8.33 -5.24 15.03
N HIS A 91 -9.31 -4.46 15.50
CA HIS A 91 -10.02 -3.50 14.65
C HIS A 91 -9.06 -2.46 14.07
N SER A 92 -8.10 -1.99 14.88
CA SER A 92 -7.10 -1.00 14.44
C SER A 92 -6.23 -1.53 13.30
N VAL A 93 -5.69 -2.75 13.41
CA VAL A 93 -4.83 -3.33 12.36
C VAL A 93 -5.63 -3.69 11.12
N GLU A 94 -6.80 -4.31 11.28
CA GLU A 94 -7.69 -4.65 10.16
C GLU A 94 -8.11 -3.40 9.39
N ASP A 95 -8.66 -2.40 10.07
CA ASP A 95 -9.23 -1.23 9.41
C ASP A 95 -8.15 -0.35 8.77
N CYS A 96 -6.93 -0.32 9.32
CA CYS A 96 -5.79 0.31 8.67
C CYS A 96 -5.42 -0.41 7.37
N ALA A 97 -5.45 -1.75 7.35
CA ALA A 97 -5.21 -2.54 6.14
C ALA A 97 -6.28 -2.27 5.07
N ILE A 98 -7.55 -2.20 5.47
CA ILE A 98 -8.68 -1.86 4.60
C ILE A 98 -8.47 -0.48 3.97
N ALA A 99 -8.22 0.53 4.80
CA ALA A 99 -8.05 1.92 4.33
C ALA A 99 -6.83 2.04 3.40
N LEU A 100 -5.70 1.41 3.76
CA LEU A 100 -4.51 1.38 2.91
C LEU A 100 -4.77 0.70 1.57
N GLY A 101 -5.43 -0.46 1.57
CA GLY A 101 -5.80 -1.18 0.37
C GLY A 101 -6.68 -0.33 -0.56
N GLN A 102 -7.69 0.34 -0.01
CA GLN A 102 -8.56 1.26 -0.75
C GLN A 102 -7.76 2.43 -1.36
N ALA A 103 -6.87 3.05 -0.58
CA ALA A 103 -6.06 4.17 -1.05
C ALA A 103 -5.12 3.75 -2.19
N LEU A 104 -4.42 2.61 -2.03
CA LEU A 104 -3.57 2.05 -3.09
C LEU A 104 -4.38 1.70 -4.34
N TYR A 105 -5.56 1.09 -4.20
CA TYR A 105 -6.44 0.78 -5.33
C TYR A 105 -6.88 2.03 -6.09
N GLN A 106 -7.30 3.08 -5.38
CA GLN A 106 -7.69 4.35 -5.98
C GLN A 106 -6.51 5.05 -6.67
N ALA A 107 -5.33 5.05 -6.04
CA ALA A 107 -4.13 5.68 -6.57
C ALA A 107 -3.60 4.99 -7.83
N LEU A 108 -3.90 3.70 -8.03
CA LEU A 108 -3.55 2.97 -9.25
C LEU A 108 -4.33 3.42 -10.49
N GLY A 109 -5.47 4.09 -10.33
CA GLY A 109 -6.28 4.62 -11.44
C GLY A 109 -6.65 3.55 -12.47
N ASP A 110 -6.42 3.87 -13.75
CA ASP A 110 -6.71 2.97 -14.88
C ASP A 110 -5.66 1.87 -15.10
N ARG A 111 -4.59 1.85 -14.28
CA ARG A 111 -3.51 0.86 -14.29
C ARG A 111 -2.77 0.75 -15.61
N ARG A 112 -2.82 1.78 -16.44
CA ARG A 112 -2.07 1.79 -17.70
C ARG A 112 -0.59 2.01 -17.43
N GLY A 113 0.22 1.20 -18.11
CA GLY A 113 1.68 1.27 -18.03
C GLY A 113 2.29 0.76 -16.73
N ILE A 114 1.52 0.19 -15.79
CA ILE A 114 2.11 -0.36 -14.57
C ILE A 114 2.77 -1.71 -14.83
N GLY A 115 3.77 -2.09 -14.02
CA GLY A 115 4.42 -3.40 -14.07
C GLY A 115 3.46 -4.57 -13.79
N ARG A 116 2.35 -4.32 -13.08
CA ARG A 116 1.27 -5.23 -12.67
C ARG A 116 1.67 -6.35 -11.72
N TYR A 117 2.82 -6.97 -11.95
CA TYR A 117 3.34 -8.09 -11.19
C TYR A 117 4.54 -7.69 -10.34
N GLY A 118 4.71 -8.36 -9.20
CA GLY A 118 5.87 -8.16 -8.34
C GLY A 118 6.20 -9.37 -7.48
N PHE A 119 7.49 -9.51 -7.17
CA PHE A 119 8.07 -10.69 -6.51
C PHE A 119 9.20 -10.30 -5.54
N ALA A 120 9.36 -10.95 -4.37
CA ALA A 120 10.47 -10.64 -3.43
C ALA A 120 10.94 -11.84 -2.57
N LEU A 121 12.20 -11.79 -2.06
CA LEU A 121 13.02 -12.85 -1.43
C LEU A 121 14.10 -12.20 -0.46
N PRO A 122 15.08 -12.94 0.11
CA PRO A 122 15.39 -13.11 1.57
C PRO A 122 15.77 -11.84 2.40
N MET A 123 15.72 -11.97 3.73
CA MET A 123 16.20 -10.98 4.73
C MET A 123 16.87 -11.66 5.94
N ASP A 124 18.18 -11.50 6.09
CA ASP A 124 18.97 -12.08 7.19
C ASP A 124 18.73 -13.60 7.35
N GLU A 125 18.35 -14.10 8.53
CA GLU A 125 18.00 -15.50 8.74
C GLU A 125 16.55 -15.83 8.36
N ALA A 126 15.74 -14.82 8.08
CA ALA A 126 14.36 -14.98 7.64
C ALA A 126 14.25 -14.98 6.11
N GLU A 127 13.37 -15.83 5.60
CA GLU A 127 12.96 -15.78 4.20
C GLU A 127 11.55 -15.22 4.13
N GLY A 128 11.40 -14.06 3.49
CA GLY A 128 10.10 -13.54 3.10
C GLY A 128 9.89 -13.71 1.60
N GLN A 129 8.69 -14.08 1.19
CA GLN A 129 8.26 -14.08 -0.19
C GLN A 129 6.94 -13.33 -0.34
N ALA A 130 6.85 -12.47 -1.36
CA ALA A 130 5.59 -11.89 -1.81
C ALA A 130 5.41 -12.12 -3.31
N LEU A 131 4.22 -12.52 -3.73
CA LEU A 131 3.79 -12.60 -5.13
C LEU A 131 2.54 -11.71 -5.28
N ILE A 132 2.61 -10.68 -6.12
CA ILE A 132 1.52 -9.72 -6.32
C ILE A 132 1.09 -9.70 -7.79
N ASP A 133 -0.22 -9.73 -8.02
CA ASP A 133 -0.88 -9.41 -9.30
C ASP A 133 -1.95 -8.33 -9.06
N LEU A 134 -1.71 -7.11 -9.55
CA LEU A 134 -2.64 -5.98 -9.51
C LEU A 134 -3.80 -6.16 -10.52
N SER A 135 -4.54 -7.23 -10.30
CA SER A 135 -5.41 -7.86 -11.28
C SER A 135 -6.86 -7.38 -11.29
N GLY A 136 -7.25 -6.59 -10.28
CA GLY A 136 -8.63 -6.23 -9.97
C GLY A 136 -9.44 -7.33 -9.25
N ARG A 137 -8.84 -8.51 -9.03
CA ARG A 137 -9.46 -9.65 -8.33
C ARG A 137 -8.80 -9.84 -6.96
N PRO A 138 -9.57 -9.74 -5.87
CA PRO A 138 -9.05 -9.93 -4.53
C PRO A 138 -8.75 -11.42 -4.27
N TYR A 139 -7.54 -11.72 -3.81
CA TYR A 139 -7.17 -13.05 -3.35
C TYR A 139 -5.95 -12.99 -2.41
N GLY A 140 -6.12 -13.35 -1.14
CA GLY A 140 -5.05 -13.30 -0.14
C GLY A 140 -4.62 -14.69 0.32
N ILE A 141 -3.32 -15.00 0.26
CA ILE A 141 -2.72 -16.17 0.90
C ILE A 141 -1.61 -15.69 1.84
N PHE A 142 -1.58 -16.22 3.06
CA PHE A 142 -0.47 -16.07 3.98
C PHE A 142 0.00 -17.44 4.46
N GLU A 143 1.29 -17.72 4.31
CA GLU A 143 1.95 -18.95 4.77
C GLU A 143 3.08 -18.59 5.72
N GLY A 144 2.90 -18.85 7.01
CA GLY A 144 3.94 -18.58 8.01
C GLY A 144 3.44 -18.92 9.40
N GLU A 145 4.37 -19.24 10.29
CA GLU A 145 4.07 -19.59 11.67
C GLU A 145 4.85 -18.69 12.61
N PHE A 146 4.19 -18.24 13.69
CA PHE A 146 4.78 -17.42 14.73
C PHE A 146 4.77 -18.20 16.05
N THR A 147 5.85 -18.09 16.81
CA THR A 147 5.99 -18.80 18.10
C THR A 147 5.48 -17.99 19.28
N GLY A 148 5.72 -16.69 19.28
CA GLY A 148 5.19 -15.74 20.23
C GLY A 148 3.81 -15.26 19.81
N SER A 149 2.96 -15.00 20.80
CA SER A 149 1.65 -14.39 20.56
C SER A 149 1.75 -12.90 20.23
N HIS A 150 2.86 -12.24 20.60
CA HIS A 150 3.04 -10.80 20.45
C HIS A 150 4.48 -10.41 20.14
N ILE A 151 4.64 -9.27 19.46
CA ILE A 151 5.90 -8.52 19.34
C ILE A 151 5.64 -7.10 19.87
N GLY A 152 6.10 -6.81 21.08
CA GLY A 152 5.62 -5.64 21.82
C GLY A 152 4.11 -5.76 22.05
N ASP A 153 3.36 -4.73 21.67
CA ASP A 153 1.88 -4.70 21.78
C ASP A 153 1.16 -5.21 20.51
N TYR A 154 1.90 -5.71 19.51
CA TYR A 154 1.33 -6.22 18.27
C TYR A 154 1.08 -7.73 18.34
N PRO A 155 -0.18 -8.21 18.26
CA PRO A 155 -0.47 -9.64 18.22
C PRO A 155 -0.02 -10.23 16.88
N THR A 156 0.79 -11.29 16.91
CA THR A 156 1.38 -11.88 15.70
C THR A 156 0.32 -12.46 14.75
N GLU A 157 -0.83 -12.90 15.30
CA GLU A 157 -1.99 -13.35 14.54
C GLU A 157 -2.60 -12.28 13.62
N MET A 158 -2.35 -11.00 13.91
CA MET A 158 -2.80 -9.90 13.05
C MET A 158 -1.98 -9.78 11.76
N THR A 159 -0.82 -10.43 11.65
CA THR A 159 0.00 -10.43 10.43
C THR A 159 -0.73 -11.04 9.24
N PRO A 160 -1.22 -12.30 9.29
CA PRO A 160 -2.01 -12.86 8.20
C PRO A 160 -3.32 -12.09 7.97
N HIS A 161 -3.94 -11.58 9.02
CA HIS A 161 -5.18 -10.81 8.91
C HIS A 161 -4.96 -9.51 8.12
N PHE A 162 -3.90 -8.76 8.45
CA PHE A 162 -3.50 -7.54 7.75
C PHE A 162 -3.35 -7.79 6.25
N PHE A 163 -2.58 -8.81 5.84
CA PHE A 163 -2.33 -9.08 4.42
C PHE A 163 -3.59 -9.54 3.68
N ARG A 164 -4.48 -10.29 4.34
CA ARG A 164 -5.78 -10.66 3.76
C ARG A 164 -6.63 -9.42 3.50
N SER A 165 -6.82 -8.58 4.52
CA SER A 165 -7.62 -7.35 4.43
C SER A 165 -7.05 -6.38 3.38
N LEU A 166 -5.71 -6.26 3.32
CA LEU A 166 -5.01 -5.47 2.30
C LEU A 166 -5.29 -6.01 0.89
N ALA A 167 -5.15 -7.32 0.65
CA ALA A 167 -5.36 -7.94 -0.66
C ALA A 167 -6.80 -7.74 -1.16
N GLU A 168 -7.77 -7.89 -0.26
CA GLU A 168 -9.18 -7.70 -0.54
C GLU A 168 -9.49 -6.28 -1.04
N HIS A 169 -8.97 -5.29 -0.33
CA HIS A 169 -9.30 -3.88 -0.57
C HIS A 169 -8.40 -3.20 -1.61
N LEU A 170 -7.18 -3.71 -1.82
CA LEU A 170 -6.36 -3.41 -2.99
C LEU A 170 -6.92 -4.04 -4.27
N ARG A 171 -7.84 -5.00 -4.13
CA ARG A 171 -8.38 -5.81 -5.22
C ARG A 171 -7.28 -6.47 -6.04
N ALA A 172 -6.34 -7.11 -5.34
CA ALA A 172 -5.20 -7.78 -5.92
C ALA A 172 -5.07 -9.21 -5.41
N ALA A 173 -4.38 -10.04 -6.19
CA ALA A 173 -3.86 -11.29 -5.66
C ALA A 173 -2.55 -10.97 -4.92
N VAL A 174 -2.48 -11.30 -3.63
CA VAL A 174 -1.32 -11.09 -2.77
C VAL A 174 -1.05 -12.37 -2.02
N HIS A 175 0.04 -13.04 -2.36
CA HIS A 175 0.50 -14.23 -1.64
C HIS A 175 1.75 -13.86 -0.87
N VAL A 176 1.76 -14.13 0.42
CA VAL A 176 2.90 -13.87 1.31
C VAL A 176 3.31 -15.17 1.97
N LYS A 177 4.61 -15.45 2.01
CA LYS A 177 5.18 -16.57 2.74
C LYS A 177 6.35 -16.10 3.60
N VAL A 178 6.46 -16.61 4.82
CA VAL A 178 7.60 -16.33 5.70
C VAL A 178 8.10 -17.55 6.44
N THR A 179 9.43 -17.67 6.55
CA THR A 179 10.12 -18.64 7.42
C THR A 179 11.27 -17.92 8.15
N GLY A 180 11.70 -18.46 9.29
CA GLY A 180 12.77 -17.87 10.10
C GLY A 180 12.62 -18.20 11.58
N ASP A 181 13.68 -17.91 12.34
CA ASP A 181 13.74 -18.25 13.76
C ASP A 181 13.13 -17.16 14.65
N ASN A 182 13.32 -15.89 14.30
CA ASN A 182 12.83 -14.76 15.07
C ASN A 182 11.50 -14.23 14.53
N ASP A 183 10.47 -14.12 15.38
CA ASP A 183 9.14 -13.64 14.98
C ASP A 183 9.14 -12.17 14.50
N HIS A 184 9.95 -11.30 15.11
CA HIS A 184 10.14 -9.93 14.62
C HIS A 184 10.69 -9.97 13.19
N HIS A 185 11.77 -10.71 12.95
CA HIS A 185 12.38 -10.77 11.63
C HIS A 185 11.43 -11.36 10.58
N LYS A 186 10.63 -12.37 10.95
CA LYS A 186 9.58 -12.91 10.07
C LYS A 186 8.53 -11.87 9.70
N VAL A 187 7.96 -11.15 10.68
CA VAL A 187 6.95 -10.12 10.40
C VAL A 187 7.55 -9.00 9.56
N GLU A 188 8.73 -8.49 9.94
CA GLU A 188 9.40 -7.42 9.20
C GLU A 188 9.76 -7.85 7.77
N ALA A 189 10.21 -9.10 7.58
CA ALA A 189 10.43 -9.68 6.27
C ALA A 189 9.15 -9.66 5.44
N ALA A 190 8.00 -10.11 5.99
CA ALA A 190 6.70 -10.11 5.30
C ALA A 190 6.33 -8.72 4.75
N PHE A 191 6.43 -7.68 5.59
CA PHE A 191 6.08 -6.31 5.21
C PHE A 191 7.07 -5.73 4.18
N LYS A 192 8.37 -5.98 4.35
CA LYS A 192 9.40 -5.54 3.40
C LYS A 192 9.23 -6.17 2.02
N VAL A 193 8.97 -7.47 1.96
CA VAL A 193 8.82 -8.18 0.68
C VAL A 193 7.55 -7.75 -0.06
N VAL A 194 6.46 -7.48 0.66
CA VAL A 194 5.27 -6.86 0.06
C VAL A 194 5.57 -5.47 -0.47
N GLY A 195 6.29 -4.62 0.28
CA GLY A 195 6.75 -3.33 -0.22
C GLY A 195 7.58 -3.47 -1.50
N ARG A 196 8.57 -4.37 -1.52
CA ARG A 196 9.42 -4.63 -2.70
C ARG A 196 8.64 -5.14 -3.91
N ALA A 197 7.71 -6.08 -3.70
CA ALA A 197 6.85 -6.60 -4.76
C ALA A 197 5.92 -5.50 -5.29
N LEU A 198 5.30 -4.70 -4.41
CA LEU A 198 4.51 -3.55 -4.81
C LEU A 198 5.31 -2.57 -5.66
N ARG A 199 6.56 -2.25 -5.29
CA ARG A 199 7.41 -1.35 -6.07
C ARG A 199 7.56 -1.78 -7.53
N GLN A 200 7.72 -3.07 -7.78
CA GLN A 200 7.77 -3.63 -9.13
C GLN A 200 6.40 -3.50 -9.81
N ALA A 201 5.34 -3.92 -9.12
CA ALA A 201 4.00 -3.97 -9.67
C ALA A 201 3.43 -2.57 -10.01
N ILE A 202 3.79 -1.54 -9.24
CA ILE A 202 3.33 -0.16 -9.44
C ILE A 202 4.28 0.66 -10.31
N ALA A 203 5.46 0.16 -10.69
CA ALA A 203 6.38 0.90 -11.54
C ALA A 203 5.71 1.24 -12.87
N LYS A 204 5.83 2.50 -13.32
CA LYS A 204 5.22 2.94 -14.58
C LYS A 204 6.24 2.85 -15.72
N GLU A 205 5.97 1.96 -16.66
CA GLU A 205 6.76 1.65 -17.85
C GLU A 205 5.88 1.83 -19.10
N GLY A 206 5.68 3.10 -19.50
CA GLY A 206 4.87 3.46 -20.66
C GLY A 206 3.37 3.66 -20.36
N ASP A 207 2.51 3.37 -21.35
CA ASP A 207 1.05 3.57 -21.28
C ASP A 207 0.24 2.33 -21.72
N VAL A 208 0.90 1.20 -21.99
CA VAL A 208 0.17 -0.02 -22.40
C VAL A 208 -0.58 -0.61 -21.21
N LEU A 209 -1.86 -0.95 -21.39
CA LEU A 209 -2.60 -1.70 -20.38
C LEU A 209 -2.04 -3.13 -20.30
N PRO A 210 -1.54 -3.60 -19.14
CA PRO A 210 -0.92 -4.91 -19.01
C PRO A 210 -1.97 -6.03 -18.88
N SER A 211 -2.93 -6.10 -19.80
CA SER A 211 -4.01 -7.09 -19.81
C SER A 211 -4.42 -7.48 -21.22
N THR A 212 -4.40 -8.79 -21.50
CA THR A 212 -4.88 -9.35 -22.78
C THR A 212 -6.39 -9.25 -22.94
N LYS A 213 -7.14 -9.01 -21.85
CA LYS A 213 -8.61 -8.84 -21.87
C LYS A 213 -9.04 -7.40 -22.19
N GLY A 214 -8.11 -6.46 -22.27
CA GLY A 214 -8.42 -5.04 -22.48
C GLY A 214 -9.00 -4.30 -21.26
N MET A 215 -9.05 -4.95 -20.08
CA MET A 215 -9.49 -4.35 -18.82
C MET A 215 -8.82 -5.00 -17.59
N LEU A 216 -8.77 -4.26 -16.47
CA LEU A 216 -8.28 -4.67 -15.13
C LEU A 216 -9.12 -4.03 -14.02
#